data_AF-A0A5E5BN56-F1
#
_entry.id   AF-A0A5E5BN56-F1
#
_cell.length_a   1.000
_cell.length_b   1.000
_cell.length_c   1.000
_cell.angle_alpha   90.00
_cell.angle_beta   90.00
_cell.angle_gamma   90.00
#
_symmetry.space_group_name_H-M   'P 1'
#
loop_
_entity.id
_entity.type
_entity.pdbx_description
1 polymer ?
#
loop_
_entity_poly.entity_id
_entity_poly.type
_entity_poly.pdbx_seq_one_letter_code
_entity_poly.pdbx_strand_id
1 'polypeptide(L)'
;MSQNLEITNPDALLREQQRLTGVPELQRWCERTCDGANSQGVLKALVTLMMYTHTGTLYENPAAMLEPTLGSRQNALATVAAHLSSTSAETLRQTVHLNAEPNLFSPYLTDFDRLCLAAELCRHDGDVQVSAGNLELAAAHYKTGAQVLEPVAGQKTPAAQLYLQCANALKQANQHAAAAPFYLQAGALEFSLIQTLSDQVDPREIGMRAAAAFAAAATMFSRVKQPRQAIDANKRAAEAFNCVRMLQPAAGLYRRIAEDCTQLAIEYTQAGQHALADAATMEATDANGNAASACFELKQFEEAARLFSGVGQHTWAATCYDQLVITHQRAGDTERATEYLLDAARARAQAGQHDQAHANFWQAADIYRRLNRLEDALAAELAGTDEQVLAEAERADVADQEQLAAQAEAARQAQWQQLVTSFGGPPEPAVVRSINKFIGDHLDALAGDGVTLGSYKFQMDNRRCCVSLEDFDPLAEYGIIIIDPRNADGTPRADDKRTVKFIEISTAQDMVKRNSKHINLPGPMRPGDILRGQALLDLLPAQPPAQQMDGGGAAPLTGGQEAPEAS
;
A
#
# COMPACT_ATOMS: atom_id res chain seq x y z
N MET A 1 -20.21 -10.33 39.10
CA MET A 1 -19.94 -11.78 39.20
C MET A 1 -19.24 -12.06 40.53
N SER A 2 -19.05 -13.32 40.92
CA SER A 2 -18.16 -13.63 42.06
C SER A 2 -16.74 -13.14 41.77
N GLN A 3 -16.07 -12.49 42.74
CA GLN A 3 -14.66 -12.11 42.61
C GLN A 3 -13.72 -13.31 42.57
N ASN A 4 -14.16 -14.46 43.11
CA ASN A 4 -13.41 -15.71 43.15
C ASN A 4 -14.05 -16.76 42.22
N LEU A 5 -14.24 -16.42 40.95
CA LEU A 5 -14.72 -17.38 39.95
C LEU A 5 -13.55 -18.23 39.45
N GLU A 6 -13.61 -19.55 39.67
CA GLU A 6 -12.65 -20.51 39.12
C GLU A 6 -12.88 -20.69 37.61
N ILE A 7 -12.35 -19.77 36.79
CA ILE A 7 -12.57 -19.75 35.33
C ILE A 7 -11.94 -20.99 34.63
N THR A 8 -10.99 -21.67 35.27
CA THR A 8 -10.41 -22.95 34.82
C THR A 8 -11.27 -24.18 35.13
N ASN A 9 -12.38 -24.02 35.87
CA ASN A 9 -13.24 -25.12 36.33
C ASN A 9 -14.59 -25.08 35.59
N PRO A 10 -14.86 -25.99 34.64
CA PRO A 10 -16.11 -25.99 33.86
C PRO A 10 -17.37 -26.06 34.72
N ASP A 11 -17.35 -26.83 35.81
CA ASP A 11 -18.49 -26.92 36.73
C ASP A 11 -18.68 -25.64 37.54
N ALA A 12 -17.62 -24.86 37.80
CA ALA A 12 -17.75 -23.53 38.41
C ALA A 12 -18.33 -22.52 37.42
N LEU A 13 -17.87 -22.52 36.16
CA LEU A 13 -18.43 -21.68 35.10
C LEU A 13 -19.92 -21.95 34.88
N LEU A 14 -20.33 -23.21 34.75
CA LEU A 14 -21.73 -23.61 34.55
C LEU A 14 -22.60 -23.28 35.78
N ARG A 15 -22.08 -23.43 37.01
CA ARG A 15 -22.79 -23.02 38.23
C ARG A 15 -22.96 -21.51 38.33
N GLU A 16 -21.94 -20.71 38.00
CA GLU A 16 -22.06 -19.24 37.99
C GLU A 16 -23.02 -18.78 36.88
N GLN A 17 -22.98 -19.39 35.68
CA GLN A 17 -23.94 -19.12 34.61
C GLN A 17 -25.38 -19.41 35.09
N GLN A 18 -25.63 -20.59 35.68
CA GLN A 18 -26.94 -21.00 36.19
C GLN A 18 -27.41 -20.14 37.39
N ARG A 19 -26.47 -19.63 38.19
CA ARG A 19 -26.76 -18.68 39.29
C ARG A 19 -27.14 -17.30 38.75
N LEU A 20 -26.48 -16.85 37.68
CA LEU A 20 -26.75 -15.56 37.03
C LEU A 20 -28.07 -15.56 36.24
N THR A 21 -28.42 -16.64 35.54
CA THR A 21 -29.75 -16.77 34.91
C THR A 21 -30.89 -16.85 35.94
N GLY A 22 -30.57 -17.11 37.22
CA GLY A 22 -31.50 -17.01 38.36
C GLY A 22 -31.71 -15.59 38.92
N VAL A 23 -31.02 -14.55 38.41
CA VAL A 23 -31.07 -13.18 38.95
C VAL A 23 -32.34 -12.44 38.48
N PRO A 24 -33.23 -11.98 39.38
CA PRO A 24 -34.50 -11.34 39.00
C PRO A 24 -34.34 -10.05 38.18
N GLU A 25 -33.22 -9.34 38.31
CA GLU A 25 -32.90 -8.14 37.54
C GLU A 25 -32.62 -8.48 36.07
N LEU A 26 -31.96 -9.61 35.79
CA LEU A 26 -31.66 -10.07 34.43
C LEU A 26 -32.87 -10.72 33.76
N GLN A 27 -33.71 -11.41 34.54
CA GLN A 27 -35.01 -11.92 34.07
C GLN A 27 -35.92 -10.75 33.65
N ARG A 28 -36.12 -9.75 34.53
CA ARG A 28 -36.86 -8.51 34.21
C ARG A 28 -36.16 -7.61 33.19
N TRP A 29 -34.91 -7.86 32.82
CA TRP A 29 -34.30 -7.26 31.66
C TRP A 29 -34.79 -7.98 30.39
N CYS A 30 -34.58 -9.29 30.30
CA CYS A 30 -34.96 -10.15 29.18
C CYS A 30 -36.46 -10.04 28.83
N GLU A 31 -37.34 -10.02 29.84
CA GLU A 31 -38.78 -9.83 29.69
C GLU A 31 -39.21 -8.49 29.05
N ARG A 32 -38.37 -7.45 29.17
CA ARG A 32 -38.63 -6.12 28.59
C ARG A 32 -37.87 -5.87 27.29
N THR A 33 -36.80 -6.61 27.03
CA THR A 33 -35.91 -6.38 25.89
C THR A 33 -36.13 -7.34 24.74
N CYS A 34 -36.61 -8.54 25.01
CA CYS A 34 -36.77 -9.61 24.03
C CYS A 34 -38.21 -9.74 23.51
N ASP A 35 -38.40 -10.54 22.46
CA ASP A 35 -39.69 -10.93 21.90
C ASP A 35 -40.52 -11.85 22.82
N GLY A 36 -39.90 -12.40 23.87
CA GLY A 36 -40.49 -13.36 24.81
C GLY A 36 -40.43 -14.82 24.34
N ALA A 37 -39.91 -15.08 23.15
CA ALA A 37 -39.58 -16.42 22.70
C ALA A 37 -38.22 -16.82 23.28
N ASN A 38 -38.06 -18.12 23.62
CA ASN A 38 -36.79 -18.68 24.05
C ASN A 38 -36.09 -17.92 25.22
N SER A 39 -36.83 -17.24 26.10
CA SER A 39 -36.27 -16.32 27.10
C SER A 39 -35.18 -16.94 28.00
N GLN A 40 -35.25 -18.24 28.26
CA GLN A 40 -34.20 -19.00 28.96
C GLN A 40 -32.89 -19.11 28.14
N GLY A 41 -32.98 -19.39 26.84
CA GLY A 41 -31.82 -19.44 25.94
C GLY A 41 -31.19 -18.07 25.74
N VAL A 42 -32.01 -17.03 25.56
CA VAL A 42 -31.55 -15.63 25.43
C VAL A 42 -30.90 -15.13 26.71
N LEU A 43 -31.49 -15.42 27.87
CA LEU A 43 -30.92 -15.08 29.17
C LEU A 43 -29.59 -15.82 29.43
N LYS A 44 -29.49 -17.10 29.03
CA LYS A 44 -28.24 -17.86 29.07
C LYS A 44 -27.16 -17.23 28.17
N ALA A 45 -27.53 -16.83 26.96
CA ALA A 45 -26.63 -16.16 26.01
C ALA A 45 -26.15 -14.79 26.51
N LEU A 46 -27.04 -13.96 27.05
CA LEU A 46 -26.67 -12.69 27.69
C LEU A 46 -25.65 -12.92 28.83
N VAL A 47 -25.90 -13.89 29.70
CA VAL A 47 -24.98 -14.23 30.79
C VAL A 47 -23.63 -14.71 30.24
N THR A 48 -23.60 -15.50 29.17
CA THR A 48 -22.35 -15.85 28.48
C THR A 48 -21.58 -14.60 28.02
N LEU A 49 -22.23 -13.60 27.42
CA LEU A 49 -21.59 -12.34 27.02
C LEU A 49 -21.05 -11.54 28.22
N MET A 50 -21.79 -11.49 29.33
CA MET A 50 -21.32 -10.89 30.58
C MET A 50 -20.06 -11.59 31.12
N MET A 51 -19.99 -12.93 30.99
CA MET A 51 -18.81 -13.72 31.37
C MET A 51 -17.62 -13.45 30.44
N TYR A 52 -17.83 -13.32 29.12
CA TYR A 52 -16.79 -12.86 28.18
C TYR A 52 -16.26 -11.48 28.53
N THR A 53 -17.15 -10.51 28.79
CA THR A 53 -16.80 -9.16 29.25
C THR A 53 -15.92 -9.22 30.50
N HIS A 54 -16.28 -10.00 31.52
CA HIS A 54 -15.52 -10.06 32.77
C HIS A 54 -14.18 -10.78 32.61
N THR A 55 -14.14 -11.95 31.97
CA THR A 55 -12.90 -12.70 31.73
C THR A 55 -11.93 -11.91 30.85
N GLY A 56 -12.43 -11.12 29.89
CA GLY A 56 -11.61 -10.21 29.07
C GLY A 56 -10.95 -9.05 29.83
N THR A 57 -11.37 -8.75 31.07
CA THR A 57 -10.64 -7.82 31.96
C THR A 57 -9.53 -8.49 32.79
N LEU A 58 -9.41 -9.81 32.72
CA LEU A 58 -8.52 -10.63 33.55
C LEU A 58 -7.53 -11.47 32.73
N TYR A 59 -7.83 -11.77 31.46
CA TYR A 59 -7.04 -12.64 30.59
C TYR A 59 -7.03 -12.12 29.14
N GLU A 60 -5.89 -12.24 28.47
CA GLU A 60 -5.70 -11.79 27.08
C GLU A 60 -6.54 -12.58 26.06
N ASN A 61 -6.77 -13.87 26.31
CA ASN A 61 -7.60 -14.73 25.47
C ASN A 61 -8.73 -15.40 26.28
N PRO A 62 -9.88 -14.71 26.47
CA PRO A 62 -11.03 -15.29 27.16
C PRO A 62 -11.72 -16.41 26.36
N ALA A 63 -11.56 -16.46 25.03
CA ALA A 63 -12.18 -17.48 24.17
C ALA A 63 -11.63 -18.88 24.45
N ALA A 64 -10.30 -19.03 24.54
CA ALA A 64 -9.64 -20.29 24.84
C ALA A 64 -10.08 -20.91 26.19
N MET A 65 -10.55 -20.10 27.14
CA MET A 65 -11.05 -20.57 28.44
C MET A 65 -12.56 -20.85 28.45
N LEU A 66 -13.36 -19.98 27.82
CA LEU A 66 -14.82 -20.00 27.94
C LEU A 66 -15.51 -20.84 26.85
N GLU A 67 -15.01 -20.86 25.61
CA GLU A 67 -15.69 -21.52 24.49
C GLU A 67 -15.96 -23.02 24.69
N PRO A 68 -15.03 -23.83 25.25
CA PRO A 68 -15.27 -25.26 25.48
C PRO A 68 -16.40 -25.56 26.48
N THR A 69 -16.80 -24.60 27.31
CA THR A 69 -17.80 -24.79 28.39
C THR A 69 -19.10 -24.04 28.13
N LEU A 70 -19.01 -22.78 27.67
CA LEU A 70 -20.16 -21.87 27.54
C LEU A 70 -20.62 -21.66 26.10
N GLY A 71 -19.86 -22.16 25.12
CA GLY A 71 -20.04 -21.89 23.70
C GLY A 71 -19.39 -20.58 23.24
N SER A 72 -19.35 -20.37 21.92
CA SER A 72 -18.71 -19.20 21.31
C SER A 72 -19.42 -17.89 21.64
N ARG A 73 -18.62 -16.81 21.77
CA ARG A 73 -19.15 -15.45 21.94
C ARG A 73 -20.09 -15.09 20.78
N GLN A 74 -19.75 -15.51 19.56
CA GLN A 74 -20.55 -15.29 18.36
C GLN A 74 -21.94 -15.96 18.44
N ASN A 75 -22.03 -17.22 18.91
CA ASN A 75 -23.31 -17.90 19.06
C ASN A 75 -24.19 -17.20 20.12
N ALA A 76 -23.58 -16.66 21.18
CA ALA A 76 -24.29 -15.89 22.18
C ALA A 76 -24.81 -14.55 21.63
N LEU A 77 -24.00 -13.81 20.87
CA LEU A 77 -24.43 -12.59 20.16
C LEU A 77 -25.60 -12.88 19.22
N ALA A 78 -25.47 -13.88 18.34
CA ALA A 78 -26.52 -14.29 17.40
C ALA A 78 -27.83 -14.68 18.11
N THR A 79 -27.74 -15.40 19.24
CA THR A 79 -28.91 -15.82 20.03
C THR A 79 -29.64 -14.63 20.67
N VAL A 80 -28.91 -13.62 21.15
CA VAL A 80 -29.54 -12.40 21.69
C VAL A 80 -30.12 -11.56 20.56
N ALA A 81 -29.39 -11.36 19.47
CA ALA A 81 -29.82 -10.53 18.33
C ALA A 81 -31.13 -11.02 17.69
N ALA A 82 -31.25 -12.34 17.46
CA ALA A 82 -32.42 -12.96 16.83
C ALA A 82 -33.71 -12.92 17.68
N HIS A 83 -33.65 -12.47 18.93
CA HIS A 83 -34.78 -12.41 19.86
C HIS A 83 -35.01 -11.02 20.46
N LEU A 84 -34.38 -9.95 19.95
CA LEU A 84 -34.66 -8.60 20.42
C LEU A 84 -36.06 -8.13 20.01
N SER A 85 -36.79 -7.53 20.96
CA SER A 85 -38.01 -6.76 20.65
C SER A 85 -37.69 -5.61 19.70
N SER A 86 -38.65 -5.22 18.84
CA SER A 86 -38.46 -4.13 17.88
C SER A 86 -37.98 -2.82 18.54
N THR A 87 -38.51 -2.48 19.71
CA THR A 87 -38.08 -1.31 20.50
C THR A 87 -36.62 -1.41 20.95
N SER A 88 -36.18 -2.59 21.39
CA SER A 88 -34.80 -2.79 21.88
C SER A 88 -33.79 -2.97 20.74
N ALA A 89 -34.21 -3.58 19.63
CA ALA A 89 -33.46 -3.60 18.38
C ALA A 89 -33.18 -2.17 17.90
N GLU A 90 -34.19 -1.30 17.87
CA GLU A 90 -34.00 0.10 17.49
C GLU A 90 -33.14 0.89 18.49
N THR A 91 -33.33 0.65 19.79
CA THR A 91 -32.46 1.21 20.86
C THR A 91 -31.00 0.77 20.73
N LEU A 92 -30.74 -0.41 20.14
CA LEU A 92 -29.40 -0.92 19.86
C LEU A 92 -28.81 -0.33 18.56
N ARG A 93 -29.62 -0.17 17.50
CA ARG A 93 -29.21 0.52 16.26
C ARG A 93 -28.78 1.97 16.53
N GLN A 94 -29.36 2.63 17.53
CA GLN A 94 -28.95 3.97 17.95
C GLN A 94 -27.55 4.00 18.62
N THR A 95 -27.00 2.85 19.04
CA THR A 95 -25.61 2.74 19.55
C THR A 95 -24.56 2.37 18.50
N VAL A 96 -24.91 2.41 17.21
CA VAL A 96 -23.97 2.26 16.07
C VAL A 96 -22.90 3.36 16.04
N HIS A 97 -23.17 4.52 16.63
CA HIS A 97 -22.19 5.60 16.74
C HIS A 97 -21.21 5.35 17.88
N LEU A 98 -19.91 5.43 17.58
CA LEU A 98 -18.87 5.63 18.58
C LEU A 98 -19.22 6.89 19.40
N ASN A 99 -19.21 6.77 20.74
CA ASN A 99 -19.72 7.75 21.70
C ASN A 99 -21.26 7.91 21.81
N ALA A 100 -22.05 6.91 21.43
CA ALA A 100 -23.48 6.90 21.76
C ALA A 100 -23.74 6.83 23.28
N GLU A 101 -24.79 7.53 23.73
CA GLU A 101 -25.20 7.61 25.14
C GLU A 101 -25.50 6.22 25.76
N PRO A 102 -25.30 6.02 27.08
CA PRO A 102 -25.57 4.75 27.75
C PRO A 102 -27.04 4.33 27.62
N ASN A 103 -27.27 3.19 26.97
CA ASN A 103 -28.60 2.64 26.74
C ASN A 103 -28.87 1.42 27.67
N LEU A 104 -29.99 0.75 27.45
CA LEU A 104 -30.43 -0.38 28.28
C LEU A 104 -29.50 -1.61 28.27
N PHE A 105 -28.53 -1.68 27.34
CA PHE A 105 -27.53 -2.75 27.24
C PHE A 105 -26.24 -2.40 28.02
N SER A 106 -25.92 -1.12 28.19
CA SER A 106 -24.69 -0.63 28.81
C SER A 106 -24.39 -1.16 30.24
N PRO A 107 -25.37 -1.47 31.11
CA PRO A 107 -25.08 -2.07 32.42
C PRO A 107 -24.59 -3.52 32.38
N TYR A 108 -24.65 -4.17 31.21
CA TYR A 108 -24.41 -5.61 31.05
C TYR A 108 -23.37 -5.95 29.97
N LEU A 109 -23.23 -5.11 28.94
CA LEU A 109 -22.35 -5.34 27.78
C LEU A 109 -21.34 -4.21 27.59
N THR A 110 -20.08 -4.57 27.37
CA THR A 110 -19.04 -3.64 26.90
C THR A 110 -19.43 -2.96 25.59
N ASP A 111 -18.83 -1.81 25.31
CA ASP A 111 -18.98 -1.10 24.03
C ASP A 111 -18.67 -2.03 22.82
N PHE A 112 -17.65 -2.88 22.96
CA PHE A 112 -17.34 -3.95 22.00
C PHE A 112 -18.52 -4.91 21.82
N ASP A 113 -19.07 -5.48 22.90
CA ASP A 113 -20.20 -6.40 22.80
C ASP A 113 -21.47 -5.72 22.26
N ARG A 114 -21.71 -4.43 22.57
CA ARG A 114 -22.83 -3.67 21.99
C ARG A 114 -22.70 -3.48 20.48
N LEU A 115 -21.51 -3.11 20.00
CA LEU A 115 -21.25 -2.95 18.56
C LEU A 115 -21.35 -4.30 17.82
N CYS A 116 -20.77 -5.36 18.39
CA CYS A 116 -20.88 -6.71 17.81
C CYS A 116 -22.33 -7.23 17.81
N LEU A 117 -23.12 -6.94 18.85
CA LEU A 117 -24.55 -7.29 18.89
C LEU A 117 -25.37 -6.46 17.88
N ALA A 118 -25.06 -5.17 17.70
CA ALA A 118 -25.71 -4.32 16.71
C ALA A 118 -25.44 -4.80 15.27
N ALA A 119 -24.22 -5.28 15.00
CA ALA A 119 -23.88 -5.87 13.72
C ALA A 119 -24.57 -7.24 13.49
N GLU A 120 -24.66 -8.09 14.50
CA GLU A 120 -25.40 -9.36 14.42
C GLU A 120 -26.92 -9.16 14.25
N LEU A 121 -27.49 -8.11 14.88
CA LEU A 121 -28.87 -7.68 14.62
C LEU A 121 -29.04 -7.26 13.15
N CYS A 122 -28.12 -6.45 12.62
CA CYS A 122 -28.14 -6.07 11.20
C CYS A 122 -27.96 -7.29 10.26
N ARG A 123 -27.18 -8.29 10.66
CA ARG A 123 -27.06 -9.55 9.91
C ARG A 123 -28.38 -10.33 9.90
N HIS A 124 -29.01 -10.46 11.07
CA HIS A 124 -30.30 -11.14 11.21
C HIS A 124 -31.41 -10.43 10.43
N ASP A 125 -31.52 -9.10 10.55
CA ASP A 125 -32.41 -8.27 9.71
C ASP A 125 -32.17 -8.57 8.21
N GLY A 126 -30.89 -8.58 7.79
CA GLY A 126 -30.50 -8.89 6.41
C GLY A 126 -30.94 -10.28 5.95
N ASP A 127 -30.67 -11.32 6.75
CA ASP A 127 -31.03 -12.71 6.47
C ASP A 127 -32.57 -12.90 6.36
N VAL A 128 -33.33 -12.18 7.19
CA VAL A 128 -34.81 -12.11 7.10
C VAL A 128 -35.26 -11.42 5.80
N GLN A 129 -34.64 -10.31 5.41
CA GLN A 129 -35.00 -9.61 4.17
C GLN A 129 -34.60 -10.38 2.90
N VAL A 130 -33.49 -11.14 2.90
CA VAL A 130 -33.18 -12.10 1.82
C VAL A 130 -34.28 -13.16 1.73
N SER A 131 -34.70 -13.71 2.86
CA SER A 131 -35.78 -14.72 2.94
C SER A 131 -37.14 -14.19 2.46
N ALA A 132 -37.38 -12.89 2.59
CA ALA A 132 -38.56 -12.19 2.07
C ALA A 132 -38.43 -11.75 0.60
N GLY A 133 -37.26 -11.90 -0.03
CA GLY A 133 -36.98 -11.42 -1.39
C GLY A 133 -36.66 -9.92 -1.49
N ASN A 134 -36.58 -9.20 -0.36
CA ASN A 134 -36.31 -7.77 -0.28
C ASN A 134 -34.80 -7.48 -0.35
N LEU A 135 -34.16 -7.93 -1.42
CA LEU A 135 -32.69 -8.01 -1.57
C LEU A 135 -31.95 -6.67 -1.41
N GLU A 136 -32.56 -5.55 -1.83
CA GLU A 136 -31.98 -4.21 -1.69
C GLU A 136 -31.96 -3.76 -0.22
N LEU A 137 -33.03 -4.06 0.53
CA LEU A 137 -33.12 -3.76 1.95
C LEU A 137 -32.18 -4.69 2.75
N ALA A 138 -32.07 -5.96 2.37
CA ALA A 138 -31.09 -6.88 2.94
C ALA A 138 -29.66 -6.34 2.79
N ALA A 139 -29.30 -5.85 1.60
CA ALA A 139 -28.01 -5.22 1.35
C ALA A 139 -27.76 -3.99 2.24
N ALA A 140 -28.79 -3.15 2.45
CA ALA A 140 -28.70 -2.00 3.36
C ALA A 140 -28.43 -2.41 4.81
N HIS A 141 -29.10 -3.47 5.31
CA HIS A 141 -28.83 -4.02 6.64
C HIS A 141 -27.41 -4.60 6.75
N TYR A 142 -27.00 -5.48 5.84
CA TYR A 142 -25.64 -6.05 5.84
C TYR A 142 -24.55 -4.97 5.76
N LYS A 143 -24.72 -3.95 4.91
CA LYS A 143 -23.82 -2.79 4.84
C LYS A 143 -23.72 -2.07 6.18
N THR A 144 -24.85 -1.82 6.84
CA THR A 144 -24.90 -1.14 8.13
C THR A 144 -24.10 -1.92 9.18
N GLY A 145 -24.33 -3.24 9.29
CA GLY A 145 -23.56 -4.09 10.19
C GLY A 145 -22.06 -4.14 9.87
N ALA A 146 -21.69 -4.12 8.59
CA ALA A 146 -20.28 -4.06 8.19
C ALA A 146 -19.61 -2.75 8.64
N GLN A 147 -20.29 -1.61 8.45
CA GLN A 147 -19.80 -0.30 8.89
C GLN A 147 -19.69 -0.16 10.42
N VAL A 148 -20.47 -0.92 11.19
CA VAL A 148 -20.35 -1.02 12.66
C VAL A 148 -19.06 -1.73 13.09
N LEU A 149 -18.67 -2.78 12.38
CA LEU A 149 -17.52 -3.63 12.74
C LEU A 149 -16.19 -3.15 12.17
N GLU A 150 -16.20 -2.43 11.04
CA GLU A 150 -15.02 -1.91 10.36
C GLU A 150 -14.03 -1.11 11.27
N PRO A 151 -14.49 -0.24 12.20
CA PRO A 151 -13.59 0.43 13.16
C PRO A 151 -13.21 -0.42 14.39
N VAL A 152 -13.80 -1.60 14.60
CA VAL A 152 -13.62 -2.39 15.82
C VAL A 152 -12.41 -3.32 15.69
N ALA A 153 -11.46 -3.19 16.61
CA ALA A 153 -10.24 -4.01 16.63
C ALA A 153 -10.57 -5.52 16.63
N GLY A 154 -9.93 -6.26 15.72
CA GLY A 154 -10.17 -7.70 15.52
C GLY A 154 -11.42 -8.08 14.73
N GLN A 155 -12.31 -7.14 14.36
CA GLN A 155 -13.57 -7.45 13.67
C GLN A 155 -13.55 -7.28 12.14
N LYS A 156 -12.37 -7.08 11.53
CA LYS A 156 -12.20 -6.91 10.08
C LYS A 156 -12.77 -8.08 9.25
N THR A 157 -12.56 -9.34 9.66
CA THR A 157 -13.10 -10.51 8.93
C THR A 157 -14.64 -10.57 9.00
N PRO A 158 -15.30 -10.47 10.18
CA PRO A 158 -16.75 -10.29 10.26
C PRO A 158 -17.29 -9.10 9.42
N ALA A 159 -16.63 -7.94 9.45
CA ALA A 159 -17.00 -6.79 8.62
C ALA A 159 -16.93 -7.12 7.11
N ALA A 160 -15.86 -7.80 6.68
CA ALA A 160 -15.71 -8.27 5.30
C ALA A 160 -16.79 -9.28 4.91
N GLN A 161 -17.16 -10.22 5.79
CA GLN A 161 -18.24 -11.18 5.53
C GLN A 161 -19.60 -10.47 5.33
N LEU A 162 -19.90 -9.44 6.13
CA LEU A 162 -21.10 -8.62 5.96
C LEU A 162 -21.08 -7.83 4.63
N TYR A 163 -19.92 -7.28 4.23
CA TYR A 163 -19.79 -6.67 2.90
C TYR A 163 -19.94 -7.70 1.75
N LEU A 164 -19.51 -8.96 1.92
CA LEU A 164 -19.78 -10.03 0.96
C LEU A 164 -21.27 -10.40 0.90
N GLN A 165 -21.99 -10.43 2.03
CA GLN A 165 -23.43 -10.65 2.06
C GLN A 165 -24.19 -9.51 1.36
N CYS A 166 -23.81 -8.25 1.62
CA CYS A 166 -24.30 -7.06 0.91
C CYS A 166 -24.10 -7.20 -0.62
N ALA A 167 -22.87 -7.47 -1.06
CA ALA A 167 -22.54 -7.63 -2.47
C ALA A 167 -23.30 -8.79 -3.14
N ASN A 168 -23.49 -9.90 -2.43
CA ASN A 168 -24.27 -11.04 -2.91
C ASN A 168 -25.76 -10.72 -3.06
N ALA A 169 -26.37 -10.00 -2.12
CA ALA A 169 -27.78 -9.58 -2.21
C ALA A 169 -28.00 -8.62 -3.39
N LEU A 170 -27.12 -7.62 -3.57
CA LEU A 170 -27.15 -6.70 -4.72
C LEU A 170 -26.95 -7.42 -6.05
N LYS A 171 -26.06 -8.43 -6.10
CA LYS A 171 -25.87 -9.28 -7.28
C LYS A 171 -27.12 -10.11 -7.61
N GLN A 172 -27.83 -10.63 -6.60
CA GLN A 172 -29.10 -11.33 -6.79
C GLN A 172 -30.21 -10.37 -7.27
N ALA A 173 -30.22 -9.12 -6.79
CA ALA A 173 -31.07 -8.04 -7.28
C ALA A 173 -30.68 -7.51 -8.68
N ASN A 174 -29.75 -8.17 -9.39
CA ASN A 174 -29.18 -7.77 -10.68
C ASN A 174 -28.45 -6.40 -10.67
N GLN A 175 -28.22 -5.79 -9.49
CA GLN A 175 -27.53 -4.50 -9.33
C GLN A 175 -26.01 -4.65 -9.36
N HIS A 176 -25.45 -5.17 -10.47
CA HIS A 176 -24.02 -5.49 -10.57
C HIS A 176 -23.09 -4.30 -10.31
N ALA A 177 -23.45 -3.09 -10.77
CA ALA A 177 -22.68 -1.88 -10.50
C ALA A 177 -22.62 -1.52 -9.00
N ALA A 178 -23.70 -1.75 -8.25
CA ALA A 178 -23.76 -1.50 -6.82
C ALA A 178 -23.04 -2.60 -6.01
N ALA A 179 -23.01 -3.84 -6.51
CA ALA A 179 -22.34 -4.96 -5.85
C ALA A 179 -20.80 -4.85 -5.89
N ALA A 180 -20.22 -4.31 -6.97
CA ALA A 180 -18.77 -4.33 -7.18
C ALA A 180 -17.93 -3.59 -6.09
N PRO A 181 -18.32 -2.39 -5.61
CA PRO A 181 -17.60 -1.71 -4.54
C PRO A 181 -17.57 -2.47 -3.21
N PHE A 182 -18.64 -3.18 -2.85
CA PHE A 182 -18.67 -3.96 -1.60
C PHE A 182 -17.82 -5.22 -1.69
N TYR A 183 -17.72 -5.85 -2.86
CA TYR A 183 -16.71 -6.89 -3.12
C TYR A 183 -15.27 -6.35 -2.98
N LEU A 184 -14.99 -5.14 -3.49
CA LEU A 184 -13.68 -4.49 -3.28
C LEU A 184 -13.40 -4.20 -1.80
N GLN A 185 -14.38 -3.71 -1.04
CA GLN A 185 -14.21 -3.35 0.37
C GLN A 185 -13.99 -4.59 1.25
N ALA A 186 -14.73 -5.68 1.01
CA ALA A 186 -14.48 -6.97 1.65
C ALA A 186 -13.07 -7.50 1.36
N GLY A 187 -12.63 -7.46 0.11
CA GLY A 187 -11.28 -7.87 -0.30
C GLY A 187 -10.19 -7.01 0.37
N ALA A 188 -10.40 -5.69 0.44
CA ALA A 188 -9.46 -4.78 1.07
C ALA A 188 -9.31 -5.00 2.59
N LEU A 189 -10.41 -5.29 3.30
CA LEU A 189 -10.37 -5.59 4.73
C LEU A 189 -9.58 -6.87 5.03
N GLU A 190 -9.87 -7.96 4.31
CA GLU A 190 -9.15 -9.22 4.46
C GLU A 190 -7.68 -9.10 4.01
N PHE A 191 -7.39 -8.43 2.89
CA PHE A 191 -6.00 -8.18 2.46
C PHE A 191 -5.21 -7.34 3.48
N SER A 192 -5.86 -6.34 4.10
CA SER A 192 -5.26 -5.55 5.18
C SER A 192 -5.02 -6.33 6.47
N LEU A 193 -5.66 -7.49 6.66
CA LEU A 193 -5.31 -8.38 7.77
C LEU A 193 -3.98 -9.08 7.51
N ILE A 194 -3.73 -9.59 6.30
CA ILE A 194 -2.50 -10.30 5.91
C ILE A 194 -1.25 -9.47 6.27
N GLN A 195 -1.28 -8.16 6.00
CA GLN A 195 -0.20 -7.21 6.30
C GLN A 195 0.01 -6.95 7.80
N THR A 196 -0.92 -7.37 8.65
CA THR A 196 -0.94 -7.14 10.12
C THR A 196 -1.01 -8.44 10.92
N LEU A 197 -0.84 -9.60 10.29
CA LEU A 197 -1.16 -10.88 10.93
C LEU A 197 -0.23 -11.23 12.09
N SER A 198 -0.87 -11.72 13.15
CA SER A 198 -0.27 -12.46 14.25
C SER A 198 -0.38 -13.97 13.97
N ASP A 199 0.45 -14.78 14.63
CA ASP A 199 0.61 -16.23 14.42
C ASP A 199 -0.66 -17.11 14.60
N GLN A 200 -1.82 -16.51 14.92
CA GLN A 200 -3.05 -17.22 15.29
C GLN A 200 -3.99 -17.55 14.12
N VAL A 201 -3.81 -16.98 12.92
CA VAL A 201 -4.68 -17.26 11.76
C VAL A 201 -3.84 -17.55 10.52
N ASP A 202 -4.18 -18.61 9.78
CA ASP A 202 -3.49 -18.96 8.53
C ASP A 202 -3.59 -17.81 7.51
N PRO A 203 -2.47 -17.15 7.13
CA PRO A 203 -2.48 -16.10 6.14
C PRO A 203 -3.05 -16.56 4.80
N ARG A 204 -2.91 -17.85 4.47
CA ARG A 204 -3.37 -18.45 3.22
C ARG A 204 -4.90 -18.41 3.09
N GLU A 205 -5.62 -18.71 4.17
CA GLU A 205 -7.09 -18.67 4.12
C GLU A 205 -7.58 -17.24 3.92
N ILE A 206 -7.03 -16.27 4.65
CA ILE A 206 -7.36 -14.85 4.52
C ILE A 206 -7.05 -14.34 3.10
N GLY A 207 -5.88 -14.67 2.54
CA GLY A 207 -5.52 -14.30 1.16
C GLY A 207 -6.40 -14.94 0.10
N MET A 208 -6.84 -16.20 0.30
CA MET A 208 -7.83 -16.83 -0.58
C MET A 208 -9.18 -16.10 -0.53
N ARG A 209 -9.67 -15.70 0.66
CA ARG A 209 -10.93 -14.94 0.80
C ARG A 209 -10.81 -13.54 0.21
N ALA A 210 -9.69 -12.84 0.43
CA ALA A 210 -9.40 -11.54 -0.18
C ALA A 210 -9.36 -11.60 -1.71
N ALA A 211 -8.61 -12.56 -2.28
CA ALA A 211 -8.49 -12.74 -3.72
C ALA A 211 -9.83 -13.11 -4.38
N ALA A 212 -10.62 -13.97 -3.74
CA ALA A 212 -11.96 -14.34 -4.22
C ALA A 212 -12.92 -13.13 -4.22
N ALA A 213 -12.86 -12.26 -3.21
CA ALA A 213 -13.65 -11.03 -3.16
C ALA A 213 -13.25 -10.06 -4.29
N PHE A 214 -11.95 -9.83 -4.49
CA PHE A 214 -11.46 -8.99 -5.59
C PHE A 214 -11.82 -9.54 -6.98
N ALA A 215 -11.70 -10.85 -7.21
CA ALA A 215 -12.11 -11.47 -8.47
C ALA A 215 -13.63 -11.41 -8.71
N ALA A 216 -14.44 -11.45 -7.63
CA ALA A 216 -15.88 -11.21 -7.72
C ALA A 216 -16.20 -9.75 -8.11
N ALA A 217 -15.48 -8.77 -7.55
CA ALA A 217 -15.58 -7.36 -7.97
C ALA A 217 -15.24 -7.19 -9.46
N ALA A 218 -14.12 -7.77 -9.91
CA ALA A 218 -13.71 -7.74 -11.32
C ALA A 218 -14.79 -8.28 -12.25
N THR A 219 -15.39 -9.42 -11.87
CA THR A 219 -16.50 -10.04 -12.61
C THR A 219 -17.74 -9.14 -12.68
N MET A 220 -18.04 -8.36 -11.63
CA MET A 220 -19.13 -7.38 -11.68
C MET A 220 -18.78 -6.20 -12.60
N PHE A 221 -17.57 -5.64 -12.52
CA PHE A 221 -17.11 -4.53 -13.38
C PHE A 221 -17.09 -4.91 -14.87
N SER A 222 -16.65 -6.13 -15.22
CA SER A 222 -16.74 -6.63 -16.61
C SER A 222 -18.19 -6.66 -17.12
N ARG A 223 -19.16 -7.10 -16.29
CA ARG A 223 -20.58 -7.16 -16.68
C ARG A 223 -21.19 -5.79 -16.96
N VAL A 224 -20.74 -4.74 -16.26
CA VAL A 224 -21.21 -3.35 -16.47
C VAL A 224 -20.32 -2.54 -17.42
N LYS A 225 -19.45 -3.22 -18.18
CA LYS A 225 -18.53 -2.62 -19.17
C LYS A 225 -17.61 -1.55 -18.59
N GLN A 226 -17.06 -1.80 -17.40
CA GLN A 226 -16.06 -0.95 -16.75
C GLN A 226 -14.68 -1.67 -16.74
N PRO A 227 -14.01 -1.83 -17.90
CA PRO A 227 -12.85 -2.70 -18.04
C PRO A 227 -11.66 -2.28 -17.16
N ARG A 228 -11.36 -0.98 -17.06
CA ARG A 228 -10.30 -0.45 -16.17
C ARG A 228 -10.51 -0.90 -14.70
N GLN A 229 -11.73 -0.78 -14.17
CA GLN A 229 -12.04 -1.21 -12.80
C GLN A 229 -12.03 -2.74 -12.65
N ALA A 230 -12.30 -3.49 -13.73
CA ALA A 230 -12.13 -4.94 -13.74
C ALA A 230 -10.65 -5.36 -13.70
N ILE A 231 -9.78 -4.64 -14.41
CA ILE A 231 -8.33 -4.80 -14.37
C ILE A 231 -7.78 -4.49 -12.97
N ASP A 232 -8.14 -3.33 -12.38
CA ASP A 232 -7.73 -2.95 -11.02
C ASP A 232 -8.13 -4.01 -9.97
N ALA A 233 -9.32 -4.57 -10.11
CA ALA A 233 -9.82 -5.63 -9.24
C ALA A 233 -9.10 -6.97 -9.48
N ASN A 234 -8.82 -7.35 -10.73
CA ASN A 234 -8.01 -8.53 -11.05
C ASN A 234 -6.57 -8.40 -10.54
N LYS A 235 -5.96 -7.21 -10.60
CA LYS A 235 -4.60 -6.94 -10.06
C LYS A 235 -4.55 -7.23 -8.56
N ARG A 236 -5.46 -6.66 -7.78
CA ARG A 236 -5.57 -6.92 -6.33
C ARG A 236 -5.86 -8.39 -6.01
N ALA A 237 -6.61 -9.09 -6.85
CA ALA A 237 -6.82 -10.53 -6.71
C ALA A 237 -5.53 -11.35 -6.96
N ALA A 238 -4.74 -10.97 -7.97
CA ALA A 238 -3.45 -11.61 -8.27
C ALA A 238 -2.40 -11.33 -7.18
N GLU A 239 -2.32 -10.09 -6.69
CA GLU A 239 -1.52 -9.68 -5.54
C GLU A 239 -1.88 -10.49 -4.29
N ALA A 240 -3.17 -10.59 -3.95
CA ALA A 240 -3.65 -11.35 -2.80
C ALA A 240 -3.29 -12.84 -2.88
N PHE A 241 -3.39 -13.48 -4.06
CA PHE A 241 -2.90 -14.85 -4.26
C PHE A 241 -1.37 -14.96 -4.18
N ASN A 242 -0.62 -13.98 -4.69
CA ASN A 242 0.83 -13.98 -4.67
C ASN A 242 1.40 -13.84 -3.25
N CYS A 243 0.81 -12.97 -2.42
CA CYS A 243 1.16 -12.81 -1.00
C CYS A 243 1.06 -14.14 -0.21
N VAL A 244 0.13 -15.04 -0.59
CA VAL A 244 0.00 -16.37 0.01
C VAL A 244 0.63 -17.50 -0.81
N ARG A 245 1.53 -17.14 -1.73
CA ARG A 245 2.30 -18.03 -2.62
C ARG A 245 1.42 -18.99 -3.45
N MET A 246 0.17 -18.60 -3.73
CA MET A 246 -0.73 -19.30 -4.66
C MET A 246 -0.46 -18.81 -6.08
N LEU A 247 0.74 -19.13 -6.57
CA LEU A 247 1.29 -18.64 -7.83
C LEU A 247 0.45 -19.01 -9.06
N GLN A 248 -0.20 -20.18 -9.07
CA GLN A 248 -0.95 -20.65 -10.25
C GLN A 248 -2.21 -19.82 -10.56
N PRO A 249 -3.13 -19.53 -9.60
CA PRO A 249 -4.21 -18.59 -9.86
C PRO A 249 -3.72 -17.15 -10.06
N ALA A 250 -2.61 -16.73 -9.44
CA ALA A 250 -2.00 -15.42 -9.70
C ALA A 250 -1.55 -15.29 -11.16
N ALA A 251 -0.79 -16.25 -11.70
CA ALA A 251 -0.39 -16.31 -13.11
C ALA A 251 -1.60 -16.37 -14.07
N GLY A 252 -2.68 -17.05 -13.66
CA GLY A 252 -3.94 -17.06 -14.39
C GLY A 252 -4.57 -15.68 -14.51
N LEU A 253 -4.60 -14.91 -13.42
CA LEU A 253 -5.13 -13.54 -13.41
C LEU A 253 -4.20 -12.55 -14.14
N TYR A 254 -2.88 -12.66 -13.96
CA TYR A 254 -1.92 -11.78 -14.63
C TYR A 254 -1.98 -11.89 -16.16
N ARG A 255 -2.08 -13.10 -16.73
CA ARG A 255 -2.28 -13.25 -18.19
C ARG A 255 -3.60 -12.64 -18.66
N ARG A 256 -4.69 -12.84 -17.91
CA ARG A 256 -5.98 -12.19 -18.22
C ARG A 256 -5.90 -10.67 -18.15
N ILE A 257 -5.16 -10.11 -17.19
CA ILE A 257 -4.92 -8.65 -17.13
C ILE A 257 -4.18 -8.19 -18.39
N ALA A 258 -3.16 -8.92 -18.84
CA ALA A 258 -2.46 -8.59 -20.08
C ALA A 258 -3.38 -8.65 -21.31
N GLU A 259 -4.27 -9.65 -21.39
CA GLU A 259 -5.31 -9.76 -22.43
C GLU A 259 -6.30 -8.58 -22.40
N ASP A 260 -6.91 -8.30 -21.23
CA ASP A 260 -7.86 -7.20 -21.02
C ASP A 260 -7.21 -5.82 -21.31
N CYS A 261 -5.93 -5.63 -20.95
CA CYS A 261 -5.15 -4.41 -21.23
C CYS A 261 -4.76 -4.28 -22.72
N THR A 262 -4.39 -5.38 -23.39
CA THR A 262 -4.07 -5.39 -24.83
C THR A 262 -5.30 -4.99 -25.66
N GLN A 263 -6.48 -5.52 -25.29
CA GLN A 263 -7.73 -5.13 -25.92
C GLN A 263 -8.04 -3.63 -25.72
N LEU A 264 -7.82 -3.10 -24.51
CA LEU A 264 -7.93 -1.66 -24.27
C LEU A 264 -6.94 -0.84 -25.10
N ALA A 265 -5.69 -1.28 -25.26
CA ALA A 265 -4.70 -0.56 -26.08
C ALA A 265 -5.15 -0.45 -27.55
N ILE A 266 -5.74 -1.52 -28.09
CA ILE A 266 -6.34 -1.53 -29.43
C ILE A 266 -7.52 -0.54 -29.52
N GLU A 267 -8.43 -0.54 -28.54
CA GLU A 267 -9.58 0.39 -28.50
C GLU A 267 -9.15 1.86 -28.38
N TYR A 268 -8.19 2.18 -27.50
CA TYR A 268 -7.62 3.53 -27.39
C TYR A 268 -6.90 3.97 -28.67
N THR A 269 -6.19 3.06 -29.34
CA THR A 269 -5.54 3.34 -30.63
C THR A 269 -6.57 3.68 -31.72
N GLN A 270 -7.66 2.90 -31.80
CA GLN A 270 -8.76 3.16 -32.74
C GLN A 270 -9.49 4.48 -32.44
N ALA A 271 -9.50 4.91 -31.18
CA ALA A 271 -10.04 6.21 -30.75
C ALA A 271 -9.06 7.39 -30.90
N GLY A 272 -7.83 7.17 -31.39
CA GLY A 272 -6.78 8.21 -31.48
C GLY A 272 -6.21 8.64 -30.13
N GLN A 273 -6.46 7.88 -29.07
CA GLN A 273 -6.08 8.19 -27.68
C GLN A 273 -4.71 7.58 -27.34
N HIS A 274 -3.70 7.86 -28.15
CA HIS A 274 -2.40 7.17 -28.14
C HIS A 274 -1.77 7.04 -26.74
N ALA A 275 -1.67 8.11 -25.96
CA ALA A 275 -1.11 8.05 -24.60
C ALA A 275 -1.86 7.10 -23.63
N LEU A 276 -3.16 6.81 -23.86
CA LEU A 276 -3.91 5.80 -23.11
C LEU A 276 -3.71 4.38 -23.65
N ALA A 277 -3.41 4.25 -24.95
CA ALA A 277 -3.00 3.00 -25.57
C ALA A 277 -1.58 2.59 -25.12
N ASP A 278 -0.64 3.53 -25.09
CA ASP A 278 0.73 3.33 -24.62
C ASP A 278 0.73 2.90 -23.14
N ALA A 279 -0.04 3.60 -22.30
CA ALA A 279 -0.22 3.23 -20.89
C ALA A 279 -0.87 1.84 -20.70
N ALA A 280 -1.86 1.48 -21.51
CA ALA A 280 -2.46 0.15 -21.49
C ALA A 280 -1.50 -0.95 -22.01
N THR A 281 -0.62 -0.61 -22.95
CA THR A 281 0.40 -1.53 -23.49
C THR A 281 1.48 -1.80 -22.44
N MET A 282 1.99 -0.77 -21.77
CA MET A 282 2.92 -0.90 -20.64
C MET A 282 2.30 -1.75 -19.52
N GLU A 283 1.03 -1.52 -19.20
CA GLU A 283 0.29 -2.28 -18.19
C GLU A 283 0.08 -3.76 -18.58
N ALA A 284 -0.03 -4.08 -19.88
CA ALA A 284 -0.05 -5.46 -20.37
C ALA A 284 1.34 -6.12 -20.28
N THR A 285 2.42 -5.38 -20.57
CA THR A 285 3.81 -5.82 -20.42
C THR A 285 4.13 -6.14 -18.96
N ASP A 286 3.78 -5.26 -18.02
CA ASP A 286 3.92 -5.48 -16.58
C ASP A 286 3.18 -6.75 -16.13
N ALA A 287 1.94 -6.93 -16.60
CA ALA A 287 1.14 -8.10 -16.25
C ALA A 287 1.73 -9.40 -16.82
N ASN A 288 2.24 -9.40 -18.05
CA ASN A 288 2.95 -10.55 -18.63
C ASN A 288 4.26 -10.86 -17.89
N GLY A 289 5.03 -9.87 -17.44
CA GLY A 289 6.24 -10.08 -16.63
C GLY A 289 5.94 -10.69 -15.25
N ASN A 290 4.85 -10.26 -14.62
CA ASN A 290 4.36 -10.86 -13.37
C ASN A 290 3.86 -12.30 -13.58
N ALA A 291 3.17 -12.60 -14.69
CA ALA A 291 2.79 -13.95 -15.07
C ALA A 291 4.02 -14.86 -15.31
N ALA A 292 5.01 -14.37 -16.06
CA ALA A 292 6.26 -15.09 -16.34
C ALA A 292 6.99 -15.47 -15.04
N SER A 293 7.11 -14.52 -14.11
CA SER A 293 7.73 -14.71 -12.79
C SER A 293 7.01 -15.79 -11.96
N ALA A 294 5.67 -15.76 -11.93
CA ALA A 294 4.88 -16.78 -11.24
C ALA A 294 4.99 -18.17 -11.90
N CYS A 295 5.03 -18.25 -13.23
CA CYS A 295 5.28 -19.49 -13.96
C CYS A 295 6.71 -20.04 -13.73
N PHE A 296 7.72 -19.17 -13.62
CA PHE A 296 9.09 -19.55 -13.31
C PHE A 296 9.21 -20.19 -11.91
N GLU A 297 8.60 -19.58 -10.89
CA GLU A 297 8.55 -20.17 -9.53
C GLU A 297 7.79 -21.51 -9.50
N LEU A 298 6.76 -21.67 -10.34
CA LEU A 298 6.05 -22.95 -10.55
C LEU A 298 6.84 -23.98 -11.37
N LYS A 299 8.04 -23.64 -11.86
CA LYS A 299 8.88 -24.46 -12.78
C LYS A 299 8.21 -24.76 -14.12
N GLN A 300 7.25 -23.91 -14.53
CA GLN A 300 6.62 -23.93 -15.85
C GLN A 300 7.50 -23.17 -16.86
N PHE A 301 8.74 -23.64 -17.01
CA PHE A 301 9.81 -22.88 -17.67
C PHE A 301 9.52 -22.54 -19.14
N GLU A 302 8.78 -23.36 -19.87
CA GLU A 302 8.41 -23.12 -21.28
C GLU A 302 7.46 -21.91 -21.41
N GLU A 303 6.39 -21.88 -20.61
CA GLU A 303 5.46 -20.74 -20.55
C GLU A 303 6.14 -19.48 -19.98
N ALA A 304 7.03 -19.64 -18.97
CA ALA A 304 7.80 -18.53 -18.43
C ALA A 304 8.77 -17.93 -19.48
N ALA A 305 9.50 -18.77 -20.22
CA ALA A 305 10.42 -18.32 -21.28
C ALA A 305 9.68 -17.58 -22.40
N ARG A 306 8.53 -18.10 -22.81
CA ARG A 306 7.63 -17.48 -23.80
C ARG A 306 7.15 -16.11 -23.35
N LEU A 307 6.69 -15.99 -22.10
CA LEU A 307 6.21 -14.73 -21.54
C LEU A 307 7.34 -13.71 -21.33
N PHE A 308 8.48 -14.12 -20.76
CA PHE A 308 9.66 -13.25 -20.58
C PHE A 308 10.19 -12.72 -21.93
N SER A 309 10.26 -13.57 -22.95
CA SER A 309 10.68 -13.15 -24.31
C SER A 309 9.70 -12.14 -24.91
N GLY A 310 8.39 -12.33 -24.70
CA GLY A 310 7.34 -11.43 -25.17
C GLY A 310 7.30 -10.06 -24.48
N VAL A 311 8.04 -9.87 -23.38
CA VAL A 311 8.18 -8.58 -22.66
C VAL A 311 9.62 -8.03 -22.70
N GLY A 312 10.47 -8.52 -23.60
CA GLY A 312 11.86 -8.05 -23.74
C GLY A 312 12.81 -8.51 -22.63
N GLN A 313 12.37 -9.34 -21.68
CA GLN A 313 13.18 -9.81 -20.55
C GLN A 313 14.03 -11.04 -20.92
N HIS A 314 14.79 -10.91 -22.01
CA HIS A 314 15.47 -12.02 -22.67
C HIS A 314 16.47 -12.77 -21.77
N THR A 315 17.12 -12.10 -20.80
CA THR A 315 17.96 -12.74 -19.76
C THR A 315 17.19 -13.77 -18.92
N TRP A 316 15.95 -13.46 -18.52
CA TRP A 316 15.12 -14.39 -17.76
C TRP A 316 14.58 -15.52 -18.66
N ALA A 317 14.28 -15.24 -19.92
CA ALA A 317 13.92 -16.26 -20.90
C ALA A 317 15.07 -17.26 -21.13
N ALA A 318 16.30 -16.80 -21.34
CA ALA A 318 17.49 -17.65 -21.45
C ALA A 318 17.68 -18.53 -20.20
N THR A 319 17.48 -17.95 -19.01
CA THR A 319 17.54 -18.69 -17.73
C THR A 319 16.47 -19.78 -17.64
N CYS A 320 15.27 -19.55 -18.19
CA CYS A 320 14.22 -20.56 -18.27
C CYS A 320 14.59 -21.68 -19.26
N TYR A 321 15.11 -21.33 -20.44
CA TYR A 321 15.57 -22.30 -21.44
C TYR A 321 16.71 -23.19 -20.91
N ASP A 322 17.66 -22.64 -20.15
CA ASP A 322 18.72 -23.44 -19.48
C ASP A 322 18.13 -24.52 -18.55
N GLN A 323 17.05 -24.23 -17.82
CA GLN A 323 16.38 -25.23 -16.97
C GLN A 323 15.69 -26.33 -17.81
N LEU A 324 15.19 -25.99 -19.00
CA LEU A 324 14.63 -26.96 -19.95
C LEU A 324 15.72 -27.84 -20.57
N VAL A 325 16.85 -27.26 -20.98
CA VAL A 325 18.05 -28.00 -21.42
C VAL A 325 18.46 -29.03 -20.35
N ILE A 326 18.63 -28.61 -19.09
CA ILE A 326 18.98 -29.50 -17.98
C ILE A 326 17.92 -30.59 -17.75
N THR A 327 16.64 -30.26 -17.91
CA THR A 327 15.52 -31.20 -17.74
C THR A 327 15.53 -32.28 -18.82
N HIS A 328 15.64 -31.89 -20.09
CA HIS A 328 15.63 -32.82 -21.22
C HIS A 328 16.92 -33.65 -21.30
N GLN A 329 18.09 -33.08 -20.99
CA GLN A 329 19.34 -33.86 -20.84
C GLN A 329 19.21 -34.97 -19.79
N ARG A 330 18.58 -34.68 -18.64
CA ARG A 330 18.33 -35.70 -17.58
C ARG A 330 17.31 -36.76 -17.99
N ALA A 331 16.42 -36.45 -18.93
CA ALA A 331 15.50 -37.41 -19.53
C ALA A 331 16.14 -38.24 -20.67
N GLY A 332 17.36 -37.90 -21.12
CA GLY A 332 18.00 -38.46 -22.31
C GLY A 332 17.50 -37.87 -23.64
N ASP A 333 16.55 -36.93 -23.58
CA ASP A 333 15.92 -36.25 -24.72
C ASP A 333 16.89 -35.20 -25.29
N THR A 334 17.86 -35.70 -26.06
CA THR A 334 19.00 -34.93 -26.54
C THR A 334 18.60 -33.95 -27.65
N GLU A 335 17.55 -34.24 -28.42
CA GLU A 335 17.08 -33.34 -29.49
C GLU A 335 16.41 -32.11 -28.90
N ARG A 336 15.41 -32.24 -28.01
CA ARG A 336 14.81 -31.06 -27.34
C ARG A 336 15.79 -30.30 -26.47
N ALA A 337 16.73 -30.98 -25.83
CA ALA A 337 17.82 -30.32 -25.10
C ALA A 337 18.72 -29.47 -26.03
N THR A 338 18.77 -29.76 -27.33
CA THR A 338 19.50 -28.97 -28.32
C THR A 338 18.63 -27.82 -28.87
N GLU A 339 17.34 -28.06 -29.08
CA GLU A 339 16.37 -27.02 -29.47
C GLU A 339 16.32 -25.89 -28.43
N TYR A 340 16.12 -26.22 -27.15
CA TYR A 340 16.13 -25.23 -26.07
C TYR A 340 17.49 -24.55 -25.86
N LEU A 341 18.59 -25.19 -26.27
CA LEU A 341 19.93 -24.59 -26.21
C LEU A 341 20.10 -23.49 -27.28
N LEU A 342 19.51 -23.68 -28.47
CA LEU A 342 19.40 -22.63 -29.49
C LEU A 342 18.49 -21.49 -29.05
N ASP A 343 17.35 -21.77 -28.41
CA ASP A 343 16.47 -20.71 -27.90
C ASP A 343 17.09 -19.92 -26.74
N ALA A 344 17.85 -20.61 -25.86
CA ALA A 344 18.70 -19.95 -24.88
C ALA A 344 19.79 -19.07 -25.54
N ALA A 345 20.35 -19.50 -26.68
CA ALA A 345 21.33 -18.71 -27.44
C ALA A 345 20.71 -17.45 -28.07
N ARG A 346 19.54 -17.59 -28.71
CA ARG A 346 18.75 -16.48 -29.30
C ARG A 346 18.38 -15.45 -28.23
N ALA A 347 17.85 -15.90 -27.09
CA ALA A 347 17.51 -15.03 -25.97
C ALA A 347 18.76 -14.34 -25.38
N ARG A 348 19.91 -15.02 -25.31
CA ARG A 348 21.18 -14.38 -24.91
C ARG A 348 21.64 -13.32 -25.89
N ALA A 349 21.55 -13.55 -27.20
CA ALA A 349 21.89 -12.56 -28.21
C ALA A 349 20.99 -11.31 -28.10
N GLN A 350 19.68 -11.50 -27.92
CA GLN A 350 18.71 -10.42 -27.66
C GLN A 350 18.93 -9.69 -26.32
N ALA A 351 19.68 -10.29 -25.39
CA ALA A 351 20.05 -9.70 -24.10
C ALA A 351 21.46 -9.06 -24.10
N GLY A 352 22.13 -8.94 -25.26
CA GLY A 352 23.51 -8.46 -25.37
C GLY A 352 24.58 -9.44 -24.84
N GLN A 353 24.20 -10.69 -24.51
CA GLN A 353 25.06 -11.69 -23.87
C GLN A 353 25.80 -12.55 -24.92
N HIS A 354 26.45 -11.89 -25.88
CA HIS A 354 26.96 -12.51 -27.11
C HIS A 354 27.93 -13.68 -26.86
N ASP A 355 28.86 -13.57 -25.89
CA ASP A 355 29.77 -14.66 -25.52
C ASP A 355 29.03 -15.95 -25.12
N GLN A 356 27.95 -15.79 -24.34
CA GLN A 356 27.13 -16.92 -23.90
C GLN A 356 26.23 -17.45 -25.01
N ALA A 357 25.74 -16.56 -25.89
CA ALA A 357 24.98 -16.96 -27.08
C ALA A 357 25.83 -17.81 -28.02
N HIS A 358 27.03 -17.33 -28.36
CA HIS A 358 28.02 -18.02 -29.17
C HIS A 358 28.40 -19.38 -28.56
N ALA A 359 28.65 -19.44 -27.25
CA ALA A 359 28.93 -20.70 -26.55
C ALA A 359 27.78 -21.71 -26.67
N ASN A 360 26.52 -21.28 -26.49
CA ASN A 360 25.35 -22.14 -26.65
C ASN A 360 25.17 -22.62 -28.10
N PHE A 361 25.34 -21.74 -29.10
CA PHE A 361 25.28 -22.10 -30.52
C PHE A 361 26.33 -23.17 -30.88
N TRP A 362 27.58 -23.01 -30.45
CA TRP A 362 28.65 -24.00 -30.66
C TRP A 362 28.37 -25.33 -29.96
N GLN A 363 27.83 -25.30 -28.74
CA GLN A 363 27.45 -26.52 -28.03
C GLN A 363 26.29 -27.25 -28.73
N ALA A 364 25.32 -26.52 -29.28
CA ALA A 364 24.23 -27.11 -30.07
C ALA A 364 24.75 -27.75 -31.37
N ALA A 365 25.64 -27.07 -32.08
CA ALA A 365 26.28 -27.60 -33.29
C ALA A 365 27.09 -28.88 -33.01
N ASP A 366 27.80 -28.95 -31.88
CA ASP A 366 28.53 -30.15 -31.49
C ASP A 366 27.62 -31.35 -31.21
N ILE A 367 26.45 -31.11 -30.60
CA ILE A 367 25.43 -32.16 -30.40
C ILE A 367 24.87 -32.61 -31.75
N TYR A 368 24.50 -31.69 -32.65
CA TYR A 368 24.03 -32.07 -34.00
C TYR A 368 25.09 -32.84 -34.81
N ARG A 369 26.39 -32.47 -34.72
CA ARG A 369 27.48 -33.26 -35.32
C ARG A 369 27.54 -34.69 -34.76
N ARG A 370 27.35 -34.89 -33.44
CA ARG A 370 27.27 -36.23 -32.82
C ARG A 370 26.02 -37.02 -33.25
N LEU A 371 24.92 -36.34 -33.56
CA LEU A 371 23.69 -36.92 -34.12
C LEU A 371 23.75 -37.12 -35.65
N ASN A 372 24.88 -36.83 -36.30
CA ASN A 372 25.05 -36.84 -37.76
C ASN A 372 24.08 -35.90 -38.51
N ARG A 373 23.58 -34.87 -37.84
CA ARG A 373 22.69 -33.81 -38.36
C ARG A 373 23.54 -32.62 -38.84
N LEU A 374 24.31 -32.85 -39.91
CA LEU A 374 25.35 -31.90 -40.36
C LEU A 374 24.78 -30.56 -40.87
N GLU A 375 23.58 -30.54 -41.43
CA GLU A 375 22.91 -29.31 -41.89
C GLU A 375 22.46 -28.45 -40.70
N ASP A 376 21.85 -29.05 -39.67
CA ASP A 376 21.49 -28.35 -38.43
C ASP A 376 22.73 -27.84 -37.69
N ALA A 377 23.83 -28.62 -37.69
CA ALA A 377 25.09 -28.20 -37.09
C ALA A 377 25.68 -26.96 -37.78
N LEU A 378 25.69 -26.95 -39.12
CA LEU A 378 26.16 -25.80 -39.89
C LEU A 378 25.24 -24.58 -39.68
N ALA A 379 23.92 -24.77 -39.58
CA ALA A 379 22.99 -23.70 -39.28
C ALA A 379 23.21 -23.10 -37.88
N ALA A 380 23.52 -23.94 -36.88
CA ALA A 380 23.85 -23.49 -35.53
C ALA A 380 25.22 -22.78 -35.47
N GLU A 381 26.24 -23.28 -36.17
CA GLU A 381 27.53 -22.60 -36.31
C GLU A 381 27.37 -21.24 -37.00
N LEU A 382 26.64 -21.18 -38.12
CA LEU A 382 26.37 -19.92 -38.83
C LEU A 382 25.66 -18.90 -37.95
N ALA A 383 24.60 -19.30 -37.24
CA ALA A 383 23.87 -18.42 -36.31
C ALA A 383 24.73 -17.96 -35.11
N GLY A 384 25.75 -18.72 -34.72
CA GLY A 384 26.74 -18.30 -33.74
C GLY A 384 27.78 -17.30 -34.30
N THR A 385 28.12 -17.43 -35.59
CA THR A 385 29.08 -16.54 -36.28
C THR A 385 28.45 -15.32 -36.95
N ASP A 386 27.13 -15.17 -36.92
CA ASP A 386 26.43 -14.17 -37.74
C ASP A 386 26.84 -12.74 -37.35
N GLU A 387 27.53 -12.06 -38.27
CA GLU A 387 28.10 -10.73 -38.06
C GLU A 387 27.01 -9.68 -37.80
N GLN A 388 25.75 -9.95 -38.19
CA GLN A 388 24.60 -9.13 -37.81
C GLN A 388 24.30 -9.17 -36.30
N VAL A 389 24.59 -10.27 -35.58
CA VAL A 389 24.35 -10.36 -34.13
C VAL A 389 25.26 -9.40 -33.34
N LEU A 390 26.43 -9.05 -33.88
CA LEU A 390 27.30 -7.98 -33.35
C LEU A 390 26.92 -6.60 -33.93
N ALA A 391 26.72 -6.50 -35.24
CA ALA A 391 26.49 -5.22 -35.93
C ALA A 391 25.08 -4.63 -35.74
N GLU A 392 24.12 -5.42 -35.25
CA GLU A 392 22.80 -4.93 -34.81
C GLU A 392 22.80 -4.56 -33.33
N ALA A 393 23.61 -5.21 -32.50
CA ALA A 393 23.80 -4.81 -31.10
C ALA A 393 24.40 -3.40 -31.00
N GLU A 394 25.48 -3.10 -31.74
CA GLU A 394 26.08 -1.75 -31.79
C GLU A 394 25.11 -0.66 -32.31
N ARG A 395 24.05 -1.03 -33.04
CA ARG A 395 23.04 -0.08 -33.55
C ARG A 395 21.83 0.04 -32.64
N ALA A 396 21.37 -1.07 -32.04
CA ALA A 396 20.28 -1.08 -31.09
C ALA A 396 20.65 -0.32 -29.82
N ASP A 397 21.83 -0.56 -29.26
CA ASP A 397 22.28 0.10 -28.02
C ASP A 397 22.38 1.64 -28.20
N VAL A 398 22.81 2.11 -29.38
CA VAL A 398 22.80 3.54 -29.72
C VAL A 398 21.39 4.08 -29.95
N ALA A 399 20.55 3.38 -30.72
CA ALA A 399 19.19 3.85 -31.04
C ALA A 399 18.27 3.86 -29.82
N ASP A 400 18.33 2.84 -28.96
CA ASP A 400 17.57 2.80 -27.71
C ASP A 400 18.11 3.78 -26.67
N GLN A 401 19.42 4.04 -26.60
CA GLN A 401 19.95 5.12 -25.75
C GLN A 401 19.51 6.50 -26.25
N GLU A 402 19.52 6.79 -27.56
CA GLU A 402 18.98 8.04 -28.10
C GLU A 402 17.46 8.16 -27.86
N GLN A 403 16.70 7.08 -28.02
CA GLN A 403 15.24 7.09 -27.79
C GLN A 403 14.88 7.21 -26.29
N LEU A 404 15.58 6.52 -25.39
CA LEU A 404 15.42 6.66 -23.94
C LEU A 404 15.83 8.06 -23.47
N ALA A 405 16.92 8.63 -24.01
CA ALA A 405 17.31 10.00 -23.73
C ALA A 405 16.24 11.00 -24.18
N ALA A 406 15.71 10.84 -25.40
CA ALA A 406 14.64 11.69 -25.93
C ALA A 406 13.33 11.57 -25.14
N GLN A 407 12.94 10.35 -24.73
CA GLN A 407 11.76 10.11 -23.89
C GLN A 407 11.94 10.65 -22.47
N ALA A 408 13.12 10.48 -21.86
CA ALA A 408 13.43 11.03 -20.54
C ALA A 408 13.47 12.57 -20.56
N GLU A 409 13.98 13.18 -21.63
CA GLU A 409 13.96 14.63 -21.84
C GLU A 409 12.53 15.15 -22.02
N ALA A 410 11.72 14.51 -22.87
CA ALA A 410 10.32 14.87 -23.08
C ALA A 410 9.48 14.72 -21.79
N ALA A 411 9.70 13.66 -21.02
CA ALA A 411 9.08 13.46 -19.71
C ALA A 411 9.47 14.57 -18.72
N ARG A 412 10.77 14.89 -18.63
CA ARG A 412 11.28 15.98 -17.77
C ARG A 412 10.66 17.33 -18.15
N GLN A 413 10.55 17.64 -19.44
CA GLN A 413 9.91 18.87 -19.91
C GLN A 413 8.40 18.92 -19.63
N ALA A 414 7.67 17.81 -19.81
CA ALA A 414 6.25 17.74 -19.48
C ALA A 414 5.99 17.89 -17.98
N GLN A 415 6.80 17.22 -17.15
CA GLN A 415 6.74 17.30 -15.68
C GLN A 415 7.11 18.70 -15.17
N TRP A 416 8.12 19.35 -15.77
CA TRP A 416 8.45 20.75 -15.53
C TRP A 416 7.29 21.69 -15.87
N GLN A 417 6.64 21.54 -17.03
CA GLN A 417 5.49 22.38 -17.38
C GLN A 417 4.30 22.21 -16.41
N GLN A 418 4.07 20.99 -15.90
CA GLN A 418 3.06 20.75 -14.85
C GLN A 418 3.44 21.40 -13.50
N LEU A 419 4.73 21.36 -13.10
CA LEU A 419 5.21 22.11 -11.94
C LEU A 419 5.03 23.63 -12.13
N VAL A 420 5.53 24.21 -13.22
CA VAL A 420 5.43 25.64 -13.51
C VAL A 420 3.98 26.13 -13.48
N THR A 421 3.06 25.34 -14.04
CA THR A 421 1.63 25.67 -14.06
C THR A 421 0.98 25.61 -12.66
N SER A 422 1.40 24.66 -11.81
CA SER A 422 0.86 24.51 -10.45
C SER A 422 1.45 25.48 -9.41
N PHE A 423 2.62 26.09 -9.69
CA PHE A 423 3.28 27.05 -8.80
C PHE A 423 3.20 28.52 -9.23
N GLY A 424 2.41 28.84 -10.27
CA GLY A 424 2.11 30.23 -10.66
C GLY A 424 3.14 30.90 -11.57
N GLY A 425 4.02 30.13 -12.22
CA GLY A 425 5.06 30.61 -13.13
C GLY A 425 6.49 30.37 -12.61
N PRO A 426 7.51 30.46 -13.49
CA PRO A 426 8.90 30.31 -13.10
C PRO A 426 9.41 31.58 -12.38
N PRO A 427 10.38 31.47 -11.45
CA PRO A 427 11.02 32.64 -10.85
C PRO A 427 11.78 33.44 -11.91
N GLU A 428 11.72 34.77 -11.83
CA GLU A 428 12.36 35.64 -12.82
C GLU A 428 13.90 35.43 -12.83
N PRO A 429 14.57 35.35 -14.00
CA PRO A 429 16.01 35.07 -14.06
C PRO A 429 16.93 36.05 -13.30
N ALA A 430 16.43 37.22 -12.90
CA ALA A 430 17.14 38.14 -12.00
C ALA A 430 17.19 37.63 -10.54
N VAL A 431 16.12 36.99 -10.06
CA VAL A 431 16.00 36.39 -8.71
C VAL A 431 17.08 35.33 -8.49
N VAL A 432 17.21 34.41 -9.46
CA VAL A 432 18.26 33.37 -9.48
C VAL A 432 19.64 33.97 -9.27
N ARG A 433 20.02 34.95 -10.11
CA ARG A 433 21.37 35.53 -10.10
C ARG A 433 21.73 36.16 -8.75
N SER A 434 20.76 36.77 -8.07
CA SER A 434 20.96 37.34 -6.72
C SER A 434 21.21 36.26 -5.65
N ILE A 435 20.47 35.14 -5.70
CA ILE A 435 20.64 34.01 -4.77
C ILE A 435 22.01 33.37 -4.97
N ASN A 436 22.37 33.06 -6.22
CA ASN A 436 23.64 32.41 -6.57
C ASN A 436 24.83 33.28 -6.14
N LYS A 437 24.76 34.60 -6.37
CA LYS A 437 25.78 35.54 -5.92
C LYS A 437 25.91 35.53 -4.39
N PHE A 438 24.80 35.60 -3.65
CA PHE A 438 24.85 35.59 -2.19
C PHE A 438 25.50 34.31 -1.63
N ILE A 439 25.17 33.15 -2.18
CA ILE A 439 25.76 31.86 -1.76
C ILE A 439 27.26 31.83 -2.09
N GLY A 440 27.65 32.24 -3.30
CA GLY A 440 29.06 32.31 -3.72
C GLY A 440 29.89 33.27 -2.87
N ASP A 441 29.35 34.46 -2.55
CA ASP A 441 29.99 35.47 -1.70
C ASP A 441 30.28 34.97 -0.26
N HIS A 442 29.61 33.90 0.22
CA HIS A 442 29.66 33.47 1.62
C HIS A 442 29.91 31.95 1.84
N LEU A 443 30.28 31.20 0.80
CA LEU A 443 30.29 29.73 0.79
C LEU A 443 30.99 29.09 2.01
N ASP A 444 32.19 29.56 2.34
CA ASP A 444 32.98 29.00 3.45
C ASP A 444 32.36 29.24 4.83
N ALA A 445 31.68 30.38 5.03
CA ALA A 445 30.97 30.67 6.26
C ALA A 445 29.65 29.87 6.36
N LEU A 446 28.97 29.65 5.22
CA LEU A 446 27.76 28.81 5.15
C LEU A 446 28.06 27.34 5.47
N ALA A 447 29.22 26.83 5.05
CA ALA A 447 29.63 25.43 5.26
C ALA A 447 30.19 25.12 6.67
N GLY A 448 30.40 26.14 7.51
CA GLY A 448 30.84 26.02 8.89
C GLY A 448 29.71 26.25 9.88
N ASP A 449 29.89 27.18 10.82
CA ASP A 449 28.85 27.57 11.79
C ASP A 449 27.63 28.23 11.14
N GLY A 450 27.73 28.77 9.93
CA GLY A 450 26.65 29.44 9.22
C GLY A 450 26.63 30.98 9.38
N VAL A 451 26.08 31.65 8.37
CA VAL A 451 26.03 33.12 8.25
C VAL A 451 24.79 33.66 8.98
N THR A 452 24.92 34.72 9.77
CA THR A 452 23.75 35.41 10.37
C THR A 452 23.43 36.68 9.59
N LEU A 453 22.17 36.84 9.17
CA LEU A 453 21.64 38.07 8.57
C LEU A 453 20.38 38.50 9.33
N GLY A 454 20.44 39.64 10.03
CA GLY A 454 19.36 40.08 10.92
C GLY A 454 19.05 39.01 11.99
N SER A 455 17.80 38.54 12.02
CA SER A 455 17.34 37.48 12.92
C SER A 455 17.47 36.05 12.36
N TYR A 456 17.95 35.89 11.12
CA TYR A 456 18.08 34.61 10.44
C TYR A 456 19.51 34.09 10.44
N LYS A 457 19.67 32.76 10.53
CA LYS A 457 20.98 32.08 10.45
C LYS A 457 20.95 31.03 9.34
N PHE A 458 21.82 31.14 8.34
CA PHE A 458 21.88 30.29 7.15
C PHE A 458 23.04 29.30 7.27
N GLN A 459 22.80 27.99 7.12
CA GLN A 459 23.84 26.97 7.30
C GLN A 459 23.68 25.78 6.33
N MET A 460 24.81 25.29 5.80
CA MET A 460 24.94 24.17 4.87
C MET A 460 25.73 23.01 5.52
N ASP A 461 25.46 21.77 5.12
CA ASP A 461 25.99 20.58 5.81
C ASP A 461 27.35 20.10 5.23
N ASN A 462 28.43 20.40 5.95
CA ASN A 462 29.75 19.76 5.86
C ASN A 462 30.37 19.61 4.45
N ARG A 463 30.11 20.54 3.52
CA ARG A 463 30.63 20.52 2.12
C ARG A 463 30.39 19.20 1.35
N ARG A 464 29.39 18.39 1.75
CA ARG A 464 29.06 17.12 1.07
C ARG A 464 27.81 17.18 0.20
N CYS A 465 26.86 18.05 0.52
CA CYS A 465 25.78 18.42 -0.40
C CYS A 465 26.26 19.57 -1.30
N CYS A 466 27.14 19.23 -2.24
CA CYS A 466 27.63 20.14 -3.27
C CYS A 466 27.25 19.61 -4.66
N VAL A 467 26.21 20.20 -5.25
CA VAL A 467 26.32 20.62 -6.65
C VAL A 467 27.47 21.65 -6.68
N SER A 468 28.39 21.57 -7.65
CA SER A 468 29.53 22.50 -7.65
C SER A 468 29.08 23.93 -7.94
N LEU A 469 29.93 24.93 -7.65
CA LEU A 469 29.65 26.32 -8.01
C LEU A 469 29.59 26.57 -9.53
N GLU A 470 30.08 25.63 -10.34
CA GLU A 470 30.03 25.67 -11.80
C GLU A 470 28.77 24.96 -12.35
N ASP A 471 28.16 24.07 -11.56
CA ASP A 471 27.01 23.22 -11.94
C ASP A 471 25.65 23.72 -11.38
N PHE A 472 25.59 24.86 -10.69
CA PHE A 472 24.33 25.34 -10.12
C PHE A 472 23.35 25.82 -11.21
N ASP A 473 22.42 24.95 -11.58
CA ASP A 473 21.25 25.27 -12.39
C ASP A 473 19.97 25.29 -11.52
N PRO A 474 19.24 26.41 -11.41
CA PRO A 474 17.94 26.45 -10.72
C PRO A 474 16.83 25.66 -11.44
N LEU A 475 17.07 25.15 -12.66
CA LEU A 475 16.15 24.31 -13.43
C LEU A 475 16.40 22.81 -13.25
N ALA A 476 17.52 22.41 -12.64
CA ALA A 476 17.76 21.03 -12.24
C ALA A 476 16.93 20.65 -10.99
N GLU A 477 16.68 19.35 -10.78
CA GLU A 477 15.92 18.86 -9.62
C GLU A 477 16.59 19.17 -8.26
N TYR A 478 17.87 19.56 -8.28
CA TYR A 478 18.74 19.74 -7.12
C TYR A 478 18.68 21.16 -6.52
N GLY A 479 17.59 21.89 -6.75
CA GLY A 479 17.22 23.13 -6.05
C GLY A 479 16.68 22.90 -4.63
N ILE A 480 16.77 23.90 -3.74
CA ILE A 480 16.82 23.71 -2.27
C ILE A 480 15.79 24.59 -1.49
N ILE A 481 15.79 24.48 -0.15
CA ILE A 481 15.33 25.42 0.92
C ILE A 481 13.80 25.32 1.24
N ILE A 482 13.19 25.55 2.44
CA ILE A 482 13.57 26.06 3.79
C ILE A 482 12.95 25.17 4.93
N ILE A 483 12.45 25.53 6.15
CA ILE A 483 12.30 26.76 6.99
C ILE A 483 12.50 26.50 8.51
N ASP A 484 12.70 27.63 9.24
CA ASP A 484 12.21 28.00 10.58
C ASP A 484 11.68 26.89 11.54
N PRO A 485 12.40 26.54 12.62
CA PRO A 485 11.97 25.52 13.58
C PRO A 485 10.86 26.01 14.54
N ARG A 486 9.62 25.96 14.06
CA ARG A 486 8.43 26.06 14.91
C ARG A 486 8.33 24.87 15.87
N ASN A 487 7.66 25.08 17.00
CA ASN A 487 7.25 24.00 17.90
C ASN A 487 6.18 23.10 17.24
N ALA A 488 5.90 21.94 17.83
CA ALA A 488 4.98 20.95 17.24
C ALA A 488 3.55 21.48 17.01
N ASP A 489 3.15 22.49 17.77
CA ASP A 489 1.89 23.24 17.72
C ASP A 489 1.85 24.37 16.66
N GLY A 490 2.98 24.65 15.99
CA GLY A 490 3.12 25.72 14.99
C GLY A 490 3.56 27.08 15.52
N THR A 491 3.83 27.23 16.82
CA THR A 491 4.36 28.47 17.43
C THR A 491 5.85 28.67 17.14
N PRO A 492 6.35 29.92 17.03
CA PRO A 492 7.78 30.19 17.00
C PRO A 492 8.45 29.84 18.34
N ARG A 493 9.71 29.41 18.30
CA ARG A 493 10.54 29.30 19.52
C ARG A 493 10.92 30.69 20.04
N ALA A 494 10.92 30.86 21.36
CA ALA A 494 11.14 32.15 22.01
C ALA A 494 12.62 32.61 21.98
N ASP A 495 13.56 31.65 22.09
CA ASP A 495 14.96 31.94 22.48
C ASP A 495 15.98 31.75 21.34
N ASP A 496 15.54 31.35 20.14
CA ASP A 496 16.41 30.78 19.10
C ASP A 496 16.43 31.64 17.82
N LYS A 497 17.59 31.71 17.15
CA LYS A 497 17.73 32.43 15.87
C LYS A 497 17.09 31.59 14.77
N ARG A 498 16.28 32.20 13.90
CA ARG A 498 15.56 31.49 12.83
C ARG A 498 16.54 30.83 11.86
N THR A 499 16.78 29.54 12.08
CA THR A 499 17.84 28.82 11.38
C THR A 499 17.30 28.20 10.09
N VAL A 500 17.80 28.71 8.97
CA VAL A 500 17.54 28.27 7.61
C VAL A 500 18.57 27.21 7.22
N LYS A 501 18.10 25.99 6.95
CA LYS A 501 18.91 24.87 6.48
C LYS A 501 18.64 24.57 5.00
N PHE A 502 19.66 24.05 4.34
CA PHE A 502 19.68 23.77 2.91
C PHE A 502 19.65 22.24 2.69
N ILE A 503 18.53 21.74 2.14
CA ILE A 503 18.29 20.34 1.75
C ILE A 503 17.57 20.24 0.39
N GLU A 504 17.78 19.14 -0.33
CA GLU A 504 17.23 18.85 -1.66
C GLU A 504 15.69 18.69 -1.66
N ILE A 505 15.01 19.15 -2.72
CA ILE A 505 13.55 19.04 -2.86
C ILE A 505 13.07 17.58 -2.93
N SER A 506 13.77 16.68 -3.62
CA SER A 506 13.39 15.26 -3.73
C SER A 506 13.37 14.61 -2.33
N THR A 507 14.48 14.76 -1.60
CA THR A 507 14.66 14.35 -0.19
C THR A 507 13.58 14.95 0.71
N ALA A 508 13.26 16.24 0.57
CA ALA A 508 12.21 16.89 1.37
C ALA A 508 10.81 16.36 1.08
N GLN A 509 10.47 16.15 -0.20
CA GLN A 509 9.20 15.53 -0.59
C GLN A 509 9.08 14.10 -0.09
N ASP A 510 10.13 13.30 -0.19
CA ASP A 510 10.12 11.93 0.29
C ASP A 510 10.09 11.83 1.82
N MET A 511 10.70 12.77 2.53
CA MET A 511 10.51 12.91 3.98
C MET A 511 9.06 13.25 4.35
N VAL A 512 8.40 14.15 3.61
CA VAL A 512 6.97 14.48 3.82
C VAL A 512 6.08 13.27 3.52
N LYS A 513 6.28 12.58 2.38
CA LYS A 513 5.54 11.35 2.00
C LYS A 513 5.69 10.24 3.05
N ARG A 514 6.91 10.05 3.55
CA ARG A 514 7.28 8.95 4.48
C ARG A 514 7.18 9.35 5.96
N ASN A 515 6.77 10.59 6.27
CA ASN A 515 6.74 11.19 7.62
C ASN A 515 8.06 10.99 8.41
N SER A 516 9.20 11.05 7.73
CA SER A 516 10.51 10.76 8.32
C SER A 516 11.25 12.02 8.77
N LYS A 517 12.27 11.85 9.63
CA LYS A 517 13.13 12.94 10.13
C LYS A 517 14.47 12.94 9.41
N HIS A 518 14.99 14.13 9.12
CA HIS A 518 16.40 14.30 8.73
C HIS A 518 17.26 14.21 9.99
N ILE A 519 18.48 13.68 9.88
CA ILE A 519 19.41 13.54 11.02
C ILE A 519 19.64 14.86 11.78
N ASN A 520 19.55 15.99 11.07
CA ASN A 520 19.78 17.34 11.58
C ASN A 520 18.49 18.20 11.73
N LEU A 521 17.30 17.58 11.82
CA LEU A 521 16.01 18.24 12.10
C LEU A 521 15.31 17.67 13.34
N PRO A 522 14.66 18.49 14.20
CA PRO A 522 14.03 18.01 15.44
C PRO A 522 12.72 17.24 15.20
N GLY A 523 12.03 17.47 14.08
CA GLY A 523 10.76 16.84 13.70
C GLY A 523 10.74 16.40 12.23
N PRO A 524 9.71 15.65 11.81
CA PRO A 524 9.45 15.38 10.40
C PRO A 524 8.92 16.64 9.72
N MET A 525 9.18 16.80 8.42
CA MET A 525 8.67 17.93 7.64
C MET A 525 7.20 17.78 7.28
N ARG A 526 6.51 18.92 7.17
CA ARG A 526 5.13 19.09 6.71
C ARG A 526 5.13 19.88 5.40
N PRO A 527 4.08 19.79 4.56
CA PRO A 527 4.00 20.53 3.29
C PRO A 527 4.13 22.07 3.41
N GLY A 528 3.80 22.63 4.58
CA GLY A 528 3.94 24.06 4.86
C GLY A 528 5.37 24.50 5.22
N ASP A 529 6.30 23.57 5.40
CA ASP A 529 7.68 23.85 5.83
C ASP A 529 8.62 24.12 4.63
N ILE A 530 8.07 24.56 3.49
CA ILE A 530 8.80 24.75 2.22
C ILE A 530 8.37 26.09 1.58
N LEU A 531 9.15 27.16 1.79
CA LEU A 531 9.03 28.39 0.98
C LEU A 531 9.90 28.27 -0.27
N ARG A 532 9.53 28.97 -1.36
CA ARG A 532 10.26 29.00 -2.63
C ARG A 532 10.19 30.39 -3.27
N GLY A 533 11.10 30.69 -4.19
CA GLY A 533 11.07 31.91 -5.00
C GLY A 533 11.09 33.19 -4.16
N GLN A 534 10.14 34.10 -4.40
CA GLN A 534 10.09 35.41 -3.74
C GLN A 534 10.02 35.31 -2.21
N ALA A 535 9.29 34.32 -1.66
CA ALA A 535 9.15 34.14 -0.21
C ALA A 535 10.48 33.72 0.50
N LEU A 536 11.52 33.35 -0.25
CA LEU A 536 12.90 33.29 0.26
C LEU A 536 13.58 34.67 0.21
N LEU A 537 13.47 35.37 -0.92
CA LEU A 537 14.09 36.69 -1.10
C LEU A 537 13.62 37.69 -0.04
N ASP A 538 12.35 37.64 0.34
CA ASP A 538 11.77 38.52 1.37
C ASP A 538 12.40 38.29 2.78
N LEU A 539 13.19 37.22 2.96
CA LEU A 539 13.98 36.95 4.17
C LEU A 539 15.44 37.43 4.06
N LEU A 540 15.91 37.74 2.84
CA LEU A 540 17.26 38.27 2.59
C LEU A 540 17.20 39.80 2.63
N PRO A 541 18.05 40.48 3.44
CA PRO A 541 18.04 41.94 3.52
C PRO A 541 18.44 42.57 2.17
N ALA A 542 17.73 43.63 1.78
CA ALA A 542 17.99 44.39 0.56
C ALA A 542 19.32 45.18 0.68
N GLN A 543 20.42 44.46 0.42
CA GLN A 543 21.82 44.80 0.71
C GLN A 543 22.16 44.86 2.22
N PRO A 544 23.36 44.40 2.63
CA PRO A 544 23.91 44.76 3.93
C PRO A 544 24.28 46.26 3.96
N PRO A 545 24.14 46.96 5.09
CA PRO A 545 24.65 48.32 5.21
C PRO A 545 26.16 48.33 5.01
N ALA A 546 26.66 49.25 4.18
CA ALA A 546 28.09 49.40 3.93
C ALA A 546 28.82 49.67 5.26
N GLN A 547 29.85 48.89 5.57
CA GLN A 547 30.62 49.03 6.80
C GLN A 547 31.39 50.36 6.78
N GLN A 548 30.90 51.35 7.53
CA GLN A 548 31.70 52.52 7.88
C GLN A 548 32.86 52.05 8.77
N MET A 549 34.08 52.07 8.20
CA MET A 549 35.31 51.99 8.99
C MET A 549 35.58 53.34 9.66
N ASP A 550 34.80 53.68 10.68
CA ASP A 550 35.14 54.77 11.59
C ASP A 550 36.27 54.31 12.53
N GLY A 551 37.31 55.13 12.63
CA GLY A 551 38.53 54.85 13.39
C GLY A 551 38.76 55.80 14.56
N GLY A 552 39.48 55.32 15.58
CA GLY A 552 39.70 56.04 16.84
C GLY A 552 38.63 55.71 17.89
N GLY A 553 38.87 55.91 19.19
CA GLY A 553 40.07 56.40 19.87
C GLY A 553 40.16 55.81 21.28
N ALA A 554 41.26 56.07 22.00
CA ALA A 554 41.61 55.30 23.20
C ALA A 554 41.14 55.89 24.54
N ALA A 555 40.61 54.99 25.40
CA ALA A 555 40.79 54.98 26.86
C ALA A 555 40.05 56.10 27.68
N PRO A 556 40.23 56.19 29.03
CA PRO A 556 39.69 55.22 30.01
C PRO A 556 39.07 55.87 31.29
N LEU A 557 38.63 55.03 32.26
CA LEU A 557 38.17 55.37 33.64
C LEU A 557 36.77 56.03 33.67
N THR A 558 35.87 55.96 34.67
CA THR A 558 35.75 55.43 36.06
C THR A 558 34.32 54.82 36.23
N GLY A 559 33.79 54.28 37.34
CA GLY A 559 34.20 53.99 38.74
C GLY A 559 32.97 53.91 39.68
N GLY A 560 33.06 53.21 40.83
CA GLY A 560 31.94 52.94 41.77
C GLY A 560 31.36 51.52 41.61
N GLN A 561 31.03 50.70 42.63
CA GLN A 561 30.57 50.89 44.01
C GLN A 561 29.17 51.56 44.13
N GLU A 562 28.23 51.11 44.98
CA GLU A 562 28.18 49.91 45.85
C GLU A 562 26.75 49.58 46.32
N ALA A 563 26.42 48.27 46.38
CA ALA A 563 25.72 47.60 47.50
C ALA A 563 24.26 48.07 47.89
N PRO A 564 23.61 47.56 48.98
CA PRO A 564 22.35 46.81 48.77
C PRO A 564 21.23 47.06 49.83
N GLU A 565 20.18 46.22 49.78
CA GLU A 565 19.13 46.06 50.81
C GLU A 565 18.20 47.30 50.98
N ALA A 566 17.02 47.23 51.62
CA ALA A 566 16.39 46.16 52.40
C ALA A 566 14.85 46.09 52.19
N SER A 567 14.23 45.24 53.01
CA SER A 567 12.80 45.07 53.32
C SER A 567 11.95 46.34 53.41
#